data_AF-A0A1G2ZKK9-F1
#
_entry.id   AF-A0A1G2ZKK9-F1
#
_cell.length_a   1.000
_cell.length_b   1.000
_cell.length_c   1.000
_cell.angle_alpha   90.00
_cell.angle_beta   90.00
_cell.angle_gamma   90.00
#
_symmetry.space_group_name_H-M   'P 1'
#
loop_
_entity.id
_entity.type
_entity.pdbx_description
1 polymer ?
#
loop_
_entity_poly.entity_id
_entity_poly.type
_entity_poly.pdbx_seq_one_letter_code
_entity_poly.pdbx_strand_id
1 'polypeptide(L)'
;MEDGTIRRANLDGSQIETLVSDLPGFATAIALDVAAGKMYWGFLNPNIDSLFPASIMRSNLDGSDTQEIVSSLTYCGGVALDLLPGKLYWSDLGLMDAGVIQRSNLDGSQPETLVTRLDNPRGIALEPTPIPEPSVLVIAATGGFVLLLGLGRRGLSRFSRRSRENGTVPLYP
;
A
#
# COMPACT_ATOMS: atom_id res chain seq x y z
N MET A 1 6.27 -29.12 -7.10
CA MET A 1 5.12 -28.19 -7.11
C MET A 1 4.88 -27.82 -8.57
N GLU A 2 3.63 -27.61 -8.97
CA GLU A 2 3.38 -26.98 -10.27
C GLU A 2 3.87 -25.54 -10.24
N ASP A 3 4.41 -25.08 -11.36
CA ASP A 3 4.84 -23.70 -11.51
C ASP A 3 3.62 -22.77 -11.52
N GLY A 4 3.73 -21.62 -10.84
CA GLY A 4 2.67 -20.64 -10.75
C GLY A 4 2.45 -19.91 -12.08
N THR A 5 1.24 -19.37 -12.25
CA THR A 5 0.88 -18.55 -13.40
C THR A 5 0.12 -17.30 -13.00
N ILE A 6 0.22 -16.25 -13.81
CA ILE A 6 -0.68 -15.09 -13.78
C ILE A 6 -1.49 -15.11 -15.07
N ARG A 7 -2.82 -15.00 -14.93
CA ARG A 7 -3.76 -15.16 -16.04
C ARG A 7 -4.78 -14.02 -16.04
N ARG A 8 -5.27 -13.66 -17.22
CA ARG A 8 -6.44 -12.78 -17.38
C ARG A 8 -7.56 -13.53 -18.08
N ALA A 9 -8.79 -13.06 -17.89
CA ALA A 9 -9.99 -13.57 -18.55
C ALA A 9 -10.99 -12.42 -18.69
N ASN A 10 -11.99 -12.62 -19.55
CA ASN A 10 -13.17 -11.77 -19.58
C ASN A 10 -13.96 -11.89 -18.27
N LEU A 11 -14.82 -10.90 -17.99
CA LEU A 11 -15.65 -10.90 -16.78
C LEU A 11 -16.64 -12.09 -16.71
N ASP A 12 -16.96 -12.69 -17.86
CA ASP A 12 -17.78 -13.91 -17.97
C ASP A 12 -16.96 -15.20 -17.82
N GLY A 13 -15.64 -15.09 -17.56
CA GLY A 13 -14.71 -16.21 -17.42
C GLY A 13 -14.19 -16.78 -18.74
N SER A 14 -14.58 -16.22 -19.89
CA SER A 14 -14.08 -16.63 -21.20
C SER A 14 -12.70 -16.03 -21.52
N GLN A 15 -12.09 -16.47 -22.63
CA GLN A 15 -10.81 -15.96 -23.15
C GLN A 15 -9.69 -15.93 -22.11
N ILE A 16 -9.51 -17.04 -21.39
CA ILE A 16 -8.45 -17.12 -20.39
C ILE A 16 -7.09 -17.18 -21.09
N GLU A 17 -6.22 -16.23 -20.76
CA GLU A 17 -4.88 -16.08 -21.32
C GLU A 17 -3.85 -16.09 -20.19
N THR A 18 -2.77 -16.84 -20.38
CA THR A 18 -1.63 -16.84 -19.47
C THR A 18 -0.69 -15.70 -19.85
N LEU A 19 -0.48 -14.77 -18.91
CA LEU A 19 0.38 -13.60 -19.06
C LEU A 19 1.80 -13.89 -18.56
N VAL A 20 1.91 -14.60 -17.44
CA VAL A 20 3.18 -15.04 -16.87
C VAL A 20 3.09 -16.54 -16.59
N SER A 21 4.04 -17.30 -17.09
CA SER A 21 4.18 -18.74 -16.88
C SER A 21 5.42 -19.08 -16.06
N ASP A 22 5.53 -20.35 -15.66
CA ASP A 22 6.75 -20.94 -15.11
C ASP A 22 7.29 -20.21 -13.88
N LEU A 23 6.40 -19.62 -13.06
CA LEU A 23 6.81 -18.98 -11.82
C LEU A 23 7.26 -20.07 -10.83
N PRO A 24 8.47 -19.99 -10.25
CA PRO A 24 8.96 -20.99 -9.29
C PRO A 24 8.30 -20.85 -7.90
N GLY A 25 7.09 -20.31 -7.86
CA GLY A 25 6.32 -19.92 -6.69
C GLY A 25 4.93 -19.46 -7.11
N PHE A 26 4.28 -18.61 -6.32
CA PHE A 26 2.93 -18.14 -6.65
C PHE A 26 2.74 -16.65 -6.34
N ALA A 27 1.86 -16.02 -7.12
CA ALA A 27 1.44 -14.65 -6.90
C ALA A 27 0.46 -14.58 -5.71
N THR A 28 0.67 -13.65 -4.77
CA THR A 28 -0.11 -13.56 -3.52
C THR A 28 -1.07 -12.38 -3.48
N ALA A 29 -0.83 -11.35 -4.27
CA ALA A 29 -1.65 -10.14 -4.38
C ALA A 29 -1.45 -9.51 -5.76
N ILE A 30 -2.38 -8.67 -6.22
CA ILE A 30 -2.25 -7.98 -7.53
C ILE A 30 -2.89 -6.59 -7.50
N ALA A 31 -2.26 -5.64 -8.20
CA ALA A 31 -2.81 -4.33 -8.50
C ALA A 31 -2.35 -3.87 -9.91
N LEU A 32 -3.16 -3.04 -10.57
CA LEU A 32 -2.94 -2.64 -11.96
C LEU A 32 -2.88 -1.12 -12.08
N ASP A 33 -1.90 -0.62 -12.83
CA ASP A 33 -1.92 0.71 -13.43
C ASP A 33 -2.23 0.56 -14.91
N VAL A 34 -3.52 0.54 -15.23
CA VAL A 34 -4.01 0.29 -16.60
C VAL A 34 -3.60 1.44 -17.53
N ALA A 35 -3.54 2.67 -17.04
CA ALA A 35 -3.17 3.83 -17.84
C ALA A 35 -1.69 3.79 -18.26
N ALA A 36 -0.80 3.33 -17.37
CA ALA A 36 0.62 3.13 -17.69
C ALA A 36 0.92 1.76 -18.30
N GLY A 37 -0.07 0.87 -18.42
CA GLY A 37 0.13 -0.48 -18.96
C GLY A 37 0.97 -1.37 -18.05
N LYS A 38 0.88 -1.20 -16.71
CA LYS A 38 1.67 -1.96 -15.73
C LYS A 38 0.81 -2.80 -14.80
N MET A 39 1.35 -3.94 -14.38
CA MET A 39 0.83 -4.73 -13.26
C MET A 39 1.88 -4.91 -12.18
N TYR A 40 1.40 -5.04 -10.95
CA TYR A 40 2.16 -5.20 -9.72
C TYR A 40 1.62 -6.40 -8.97
N TRP A 41 2.47 -7.30 -8.51
CA TRP A 41 2.02 -8.45 -7.73
C TRP A 41 2.99 -8.83 -6.64
N GLY A 42 2.43 -9.29 -5.52
CA GLY A 42 3.22 -9.99 -4.51
C GLY A 42 3.64 -11.35 -5.06
N PHE A 43 4.88 -11.75 -4.84
CA PHE A 43 5.42 -13.04 -5.24
C PHE A 43 5.99 -13.74 -4.02
N LEU A 44 5.68 -15.03 -3.87
CA LEU A 44 6.28 -15.89 -2.86
C LEU A 44 6.95 -17.08 -3.55
N ASN A 45 8.24 -17.25 -3.32
CA ASN A 45 8.97 -18.43 -3.76
C ASN A 45 9.20 -19.37 -2.55
N PRO A 46 8.40 -20.43 -2.39
CA PRO A 46 8.57 -21.36 -1.27
C PRO A 46 9.80 -22.27 -1.41
N ASN A 47 10.47 -22.26 -2.57
CA ASN A 47 11.59 -23.14 -2.88
C ASN A 47 12.96 -22.53 -2.53
N ILE A 48 13.00 -21.26 -2.09
CA ILE A 48 14.23 -20.63 -1.60
C ILE A 48 14.34 -20.78 -0.08
N ASP A 49 15.50 -21.26 0.37
CA ASP A 49 15.84 -21.35 1.80
C ASP A 49 16.22 -19.95 2.33
N SER A 50 15.20 -19.13 2.56
CA SER A 50 15.32 -17.75 3.04
C SER A 50 14.19 -17.43 4.01
N LEU A 51 14.50 -16.64 5.04
CA LEU A 51 13.49 -16.06 5.94
C LEU A 51 12.63 -14.98 5.24
N PHE A 52 13.08 -14.51 4.09
CA PHE A 52 12.40 -13.50 3.28
C PHE A 52 12.18 -14.01 1.86
N PRO A 53 11.30 -15.02 1.69
CA PRO A 53 11.07 -15.67 0.41
C PRO A 53 10.17 -14.87 -0.54
N ALA A 54 9.70 -13.70 -0.11
CA ALA A 54 8.72 -12.91 -0.84
C ALA A 54 9.28 -11.58 -1.37
N SER A 55 8.66 -11.11 -2.44
CA SER A 55 8.96 -9.86 -3.11
C SER A 55 7.71 -9.24 -3.74
N ILE A 56 7.84 -8.02 -4.25
CA ILE A 56 6.84 -7.41 -5.14
C ILE A 56 7.49 -7.27 -6.51
N MET A 57 6.78 -7.79 -7.50
CA MET A 57 7.16 -7.78 -8.89
C MET A 57 6.33 -6.75 -9.65
N ARG A 58 6.89 -6.23 -10.74
CA ARG A 58 6.23 -5.35 -11.69
C ARG A 58 6.51 -5.79 -13.11
N SER A 59 5.52 -5.71 -13.99
CA SER A 59 5.70 -5.96 -15.44
C SER A 59 4.73 -5.12 -16.26
N ASN A 60 4.82 -5.24 -17.58
CA ASN A 60 3.75 -4.84 -18.49
C ASN A 60 2.49 -5.71 -18.26
N LEU A 61 1.32 -5.21 -18.69
CA LEU A 61 0.04 -5.95 -18.58
C LEU A 61 0.00 -7.26 -19.37
N ASP A 62 0.95 -7.49 -20.28
CA ASP A 62 1.11 -8.74 -21.02
C ASP A 62 2.13 -9.70 -20.38
N GLY A 63 2.71 -9.35 -19.22
CA GLY A 63 3.73 -10.13 -18.52
C GLY A 63 5.18 -9.85 -18.94
N SER A 64 5.40 -9.08 -20.01
CA SER A 64 6.76 -8.71 -20.45
C SER A 64 7.41 -7.68 -19.50
N ASP A 65 8.74 -7.57 -19.56
CA ASP A 65 9.53 -6.68 -18.69
C ASP A 65 9.29 -6.90 -17.18
N THR A 66 9.17 -8.16 -16.76
CA THR A 66 9.04 -8.51 -15.35
C THR A 66 10.30 -8.16 -14.56
N GLN A 67 10.12 -7.41 -13.47
CA GLN A 67 11.17 -6.88 -12.60
C GLN A 67 10.77 -7.06 -11.14
N GLU A 68 11.71 -7.49 -10.30
CA GLU A 68 11.56 -7.37 -8.85
C GLU A 68 11.82 -5.91 -8.46
N ILE A 69 10.85 -5.28 -7.77
CA ILE A 69 10.93 -3.87 -7.37
C ILE A 69 10.98 -3.69 -5.85
N VAL A 70 10.49 -4.66 -5.07
CA VAL A 70 10.65 -4.72 -3.62
C VAL A 70 11.07 -6.13 -3.26
N SER A 71 12.13 -6.28 -2.48
CA SER A 71 12.66 -7.57 -2.05
C SER A 71 12.63 -7.71 -0.54
N SER A 72 13.08 -8.86 -0.03
CA SER A 72 13.28 -9.11 1.40
C SER A 72 12.00 -9.01 2.23
N LEU A 73 10.86 -9.42 1.66
CA LEU A 73 9.59 -9.54 2.38
C LEU A 73 9.42 -10.94 2.94
N THR A 74 8.72 -11.06 4.07
CA THR A 74 8.36 -12.40 4.58
C THR A 74 7.19 -12.99 3.81
N TYR A 75 6.18 -12.16 3.52
CA TYR A 75 5.04 -12.49 2.66
C TYR A 75 4.31 -11.19 2.29
N CYS A 76 4.00 -10.99 1.01
CA CYS A 76 3.21 -9.84 0.57
C CYS A 76 1.71 -10.14 0.69
N GLY A 77 1.06 -9.61 1.74
CA GLY A 77 -0.35 -9.86 2.05
C GLY A 77 -1.35 -9.12 1.16
N GLY A 78 -0.92 -8.00 0.60
CA GLY A 78 -1.73 -7.13 -0.25
C GLY A 78 -0.87 -6.06 -0.88
N VAL A 79 -1.26 -5.61 -2.07
CA VAL A 79 -0.67 -4.45 -2.76
C VAL A 79 -1.78 -3.50 -3.20
N ALA A 80 -1.52 -2.19 -3.10
CA ALA A 80 -2.41 -1.16 -3.63
C ALA A 80 -1.59 0.00 -4.20
N LEU A 81 -2.17 0.70 -5.16
CA LEU A 81 -1.52 1.80 -5.88
C LEU A 81 -2.28 3.11 -5.63
N ASP A 82 -1.56 4.14 -5.24
CA ASP A 82 -2.02 5.52 -5.31
C ASP A 82 -1.36 6.18 -6.53
N LEU A 83 -2.08 6.18 -7.65
CA LEU A 83 -1.52 6.53 -8.95
C LEU A 83 -1.26 8.03 -9.11
N LEU A 84 -1.97 8.89 -8.39
CA LEU A 84 -1.80 10.35 -8.48
C LEU A 84 -0.41 10.82 -7.98
N PRO A 85 0.04 10.47 -6.77
CA PRO A 85 1.39 10.73 -6.31
C PRO A 85 2.40 9.64 -6.72
N GLY A 86 1.97 8.60 -7.45
CA GLY A 86 2.83 7.50 -7.90
C GLY A 86 3.40 6.69 -6.75
N LYS A 87 2.55 6.18 -5.86
CA LYS A 87 2.95 5.38 -4.69
C LYS A 87 2.41 3.96 -4.73
N LEU A 88 3.28 3.02 -4.39
CA LEU A 88 2.95 1.61 -4.12
C LEU A 88 2.83 1.44 -2.61
N TYR A 89 1.78 0.76 -2.15
CA TYR A 89 1.57 0.38 -0.76
C TYR A 89 1.46 -1.13 -0.65
N TRP A 90 2.02 -1.71 0.40
CA TRP A 90 1.90 -3.15 0.66
C TRP A 90 1.84 -3.46 2.15
N SER A 91 1.33 -4.64 2.45
CA SER A 91 1.44 -5.29 3.75
C SER A 91 2.49 -6.40 3.69
N ASP A 92 3.47 -6.35 4.59
CA ASP A 92 4.30 -7.51 4.91
C ASP A 92 3.73 -8.16 6.16
N LEU A 93 3.47 -9.46 6.11
CA LEU A 93 2.88 -10.20 7.22
C LEU A 93 3.79 -10.24 8.45
N GLY A 94 5.10 -10.11 8.25
CA GLY A 94 6.10 -10.30 9.30
C GLY A 94 6.04 -11.70 9.88
N LEU A 95 6.16 -12.75 9.06
CA LEU A 95 6.03 -14.15 9.51
C LEU A 95 7.01 -14.51 10.65
N MET A 96 8.12 -13.79 10.76
CA MET A 96 9.18 -14.02 11.75
C MET A 96 9.18 -12.98 12.88
N ASP A 97 8.38 -11.93 12.76
CA ASP A 97 8.36 -10.76 13.63
C ASP A 97 6.95 -10.13 13.62
N ALA A 98 6.83 -8.81 13.64
CA ALA A 98 5.52 -8.17 13.59
C ALA A 98 5.30 -7.53 12.23
N GLY A 99 4.13 -7.77 11.65
CA GLY A 99 3.76 -7.26 10.35
C GLY A 99 3.78 -5.73 10.29
N VAL A 100 3.94 -5.24 9.07
CA VAL A 100 4.08 -3.82 8.76
C VAL A 100 3.24 -3.43 7.55
N ILE A 101 2.84 -2.17 7.49
CA ILE A 101 2.38 -1.53 6.25
C ILE A 101 3.48 -0.58 5.80
N GLN A 102 3.88 -0.70 4.55
CA GLN A 102 4.94 0.10 3.95
C GLN A 102 4.45 0.73 2.64
N ARG A 103 5.20 1.73 2.18
CA ARG A 103 5.01 2.33 0.86
C ARG A 103 6.33 2.67 0.21
N SER A 104 6.30 2.89 -1.10
CA SER A 104 7.43 3.37 -1.90
C SER A 104 6.91 4.10 -3.15
N ASN A 105 7.81 4.60 -3.99
CA ASN A 105 7.46 4.98 -5.36
C ASN A 105 7.04 3.73 -6.17
N LEU A 106 6.36 3.93 -7.30
CA LEU A 106 5.92 2.86 -8.23
C LEU A 106 7.06 2.01 -8.83
N ASP A 107 8.32 2.35 -8.60
CA ASP A 107 9.51 1.58 -8.99
C ASP A 107 10.21 0.90 -7.80
N GLY A 108 9.62 0.97 -6.60
CA GLY A 108 10.20 0.44 -5.37
C GLY A 108 11.13 1.40 -4.63
N SER A 109 11.52 2.53 -5.24
CA SER A 109 12.43 3.47 -4.61
C SER A 109 11.78 4.24 -3.46
N GLN A 110 12.61 4.72 -2.53
CA GLN A 110 12.18 5.47 -1.34
C GLN A 110 11.17 4.69 -0.46
N PRO A 111 11.50 3.46 -0.02
CA PRO A 111 10.64 2.71 0.88
C PRO A 111 10.51 3.41 2.24
N GLU A 112 9.29 3.39 2.78
CA GLU A 112 8.93 3.98 4.07
C GLU A 112 7.97 3.05 4.81
N THR A 113 8.24 2.81 6.10
CA THR A 113 7.32 2.07 6.97
C THR A 113 6.31 3.03 7.61
N LEU A 114 5.02 2.76 7.40
CA LEU A 114 3.92 3.60 7.86
C LEU A 114 3.30 3.10 9.15
N VAL A 115 3.13 1.78 9.27
CA VAL A 115 2.55 1.12 10.44
C VAL A 115 3.41 -0.07 10.81
N THR A 116 3.60 -0.28 12.10
CA THR A 116 4.38 -1.39 12.65
C THR A 116 3.56 -2.15 13.68
N ARG A 117 4.07 -3.32 14.08
CA ARG A 117 3.50 -4.14 15.16
C ARG A 117 2.09 -4.65 14.84
N LEU A 118 1.84 -4.96 13.57
CA LEU A 118 0.59 -5.56 13.14
C LEU A 118 0.66 -7.08 13.27
N ASP A 119 -0.45 -7.67 13.67
CA ASP A 119 -0.61 -9.12 13.63
C ASP A 119 -1.12 -9.51 12.24
N ASN A 120 -0.26 -10.12 11.43
CA ASN A 120 -0.65 -10.77 10.18
C ASN A 120 -1.45 -9.90 9.17
N PRO A 121 -1.06 -8.64 8.87
CA PRO A 121 -1.83 -7.76 7.99
C PRO A 121 -1.98 -8.37 6.58
N ARG A 122 -3.22 -8.50 6.08
CA ARG A 122 -3.53 -9.08 4.76
C ARG A 122 -3.86 -7.98 3.74
N GLY A 123 -5.05 -8.04 3.15
CA GLY A 123 -5.46 -7.11 2.10
C GLY A 123 -5.32 -5.65 2.49
N ILE A 124 -4.95 -4.82 1.51
CA ILE A 124 -4.84 -3.38 1.63
C ILE A 124 -5.71 -2.74 0.55
N ALA A 125 -6.45 -1.71 0.92
CA ALA A 125 -7.24 -0.90 0.01
C ALA A 125 -6.99 0.56 0.32
N LEU A 126 -7.01 1.40 -0.72
CA LEU A 126 -6.84 2.84 -0.60
C LEU A 126 -8.16 3.51 -0.97
N GLU A 127 -8.51 4.55 -0.23
CA GLU A 127 -9.62 5.43 -0.58
C GLU A 127 -9.03 6.66 -1.31
N PRO A 128 -9.23 6.77 -2.64
CA PRO A 128 -8.60 7.82 -3.44
C PRO A 128 -9.33 9.17 -3.34
N THR A 129 -10.48 9.24 -2.65
CA THR A 129 -11.24 10.49 -2.57
C THR A 129 -10.77 11.33 -1.38
N PRO A 130 -10.58 12.65 -1.55
CA PRO A 130 -10.45 13.55 -0.42
C PRO A 130 -11.73 13.47 0.40
N ILE A 131 -11.67 12.91 1.61
CA ILE A 131 -12.81 12.88 2.53
C ILE A 131 -13.24 14.34 2.75
N PRO A 132 -14.46 14.76 2.34
CA PRO A 132 -14.90 16.12 2.59
C PRO A 132 -15.13 16.30 4.09
N GLU A 133 -14.35 17.21 4.69
CA GLU A 133 -14.47 17.59 6.10
C GLU A 133 -15.84 18.27 6.38
N PRO A 134 -16.53 17.97 7.50
CA PRO A 134 -16.27 16.95 8.51
C PRO A 134 -17.37 15.88 8.49
N SER A 135 -17.12 14.71 7.91
CA SER A 135 -18.10 13.60 7.93
C SER A 135 -17.68 12.50 8.89
N VAL A 136 -18.56 12.15 9.82
CA VAL A 136 -18.44 10.97 10.69
C VAL A 136 -18.50 9.72 9.81
N LEU A 137 -17.43 8.93 9.79
CA LEU A 137 -17.38 7.64 9.11
C LEU A 137 -17.98 6.55 10.01
N VAL A 138 -19.05 5.91 9.55
CA VAL A 138 -19.62 4.69 10.16
C VAL A 138 -19.21 3.50 9.29
N ILE A 139 -18.61 2.47 9.89
CA ILE A 139 -18.46 1.16 9.23
C ILE A 139 -18.95 0.08 10.20
N ALA A 140 -19.92 -0.72 9.74
CA ALA A 140 -20.33 -1.98 10.36
C ALA A 140 -19.45 -3.11 9.80
N ALA A 141 -18.97 -4.01 10.67
CA ALA A 141 -18.17 -5.15 10.27
C ALA A 141 -18.61 -6.43 11.01
N THR A 142 -18.56 -7.55 10.30
CA THR A 142 -18.41 -8.88 10.90
C THR A 142 -17.01 -9.41 10.55
N GLY A 143 -16.12 -9.43 11.54
CA GLY A 143 -14.87 -10.21 11.52
C GLY A 143 -13.55 -9.42 11.45
N GLY A 144 -12.98 -9.11 12.63
CA GLY A 144 -11.52 -9.14 12.84
C GLY A 144 -10.66 -7.94 12.42
N PHE A 145 -11.10 -6.71 12.70
CA PHE A 145 -10.34 -5.44 12.65
C PHE A 145 -10.07 -4.79 11.28
N VAL A 146 -10.50 -3.53 11.18
CA VAL A 146 -10.19 -2.57 10.12
C VAL A 146 -9.32 -1.48 10.74
N LEU A 147 -8.13 -1.24 10.18
CA LEU A 147 -7.31 -0.07 10.53
C LEU A 147 -7.49 0.99 9.45
N LEU A 148 -8.08 2.14 9.81
CA LEU A 148 -8.24 3.29 8.94
C LEU A 148 -7.09 4.26 9.17
N LEU A 149 -6.33 4.60 8.14
CA LEU A 149 -5.30 5.65 8.22
C LEU A 149 -5.74 6.86 7.41
N GLY A 150 -6.09 7.94 8.11
CA GLY A 150 -6.34 9.24 7.48
C GLY A 150 -5.02 9.92 7.10
N LEU A 151 -4.75 10.08 5.81
CA LEU A 151 -3.59 10.86 5.33
C LEU A 151 -3.90 12.37 5.40
N GLY A 152 -3.80 12.95 6.59
CA GLY A 152 -3.90 14.40 6.76
C GLY A 152 -2.63 15.12 6.30
N ARG A 153 -2.71 15.96 5.26
CA ARG A 153 -1.64 16.92 4.94
C ARG A 153 -1.55 17.96 6.07
N ARG A 154 -0.50 17.88 6.89
CA ARG A 154 -0.19 18.91 7.91
C ARG A 154 0.16 20.23 7.22
N GLY A 155 -0.82 21.11 7.07
CA GLY A 155 -0.61 22.53 6.79
C GLY A 155 -0.04 23.21 8.03
N LEU A 156 1.26 23.53 7.98
CA LEU A 156 1.90 24.42 8.95
C LEU A 156 1.27 25.82 8.84
N SER A 157 0.59 26.29 9.88
CA SER A 157 0.34 27.72 10.07
C SER A 157 1.09 28.21 11.31
N ARG A 158 2.11 29.03 11.06
CA ARG A 158 2.81 29.82 12.08
C ARG A 158 1.84 30.86 12.64
N PHE A 159 1.53 30.79 13.93
CA PHE A 159 0.92 31.92 14.64
C PHE A 159 2.01 32.81 15.22
N SER A 160 2.12 34.04 14.72
CA SER A 160 2.88 35.11 15.39
C SER A 160 2.03 35.68 16.52
N ARG A 161 2.62 35.77 17.72
CA ARG A 161 1.95 36.33 18.91
C ARG A 161 2.09 37.86 18.86
N ARG A 162 0.99 38.58 18.60
CA ARG A 162 0.93 40.03 18.81
C ARG A 162 0.39 40.28 20.22
N SER A 163 1.25 40.76 21.12
CA SER A 163 0.85 41.27 22.43
C SER A 163 0.07 42.57 22.23
N ARG A 164 -1.15 42.67 22.78
CA ARG A 164 -1.87 43.94 22.90
C ARG A 164 -1.47 44.57 24.23
N GLU A 165 -0.88 45.76 24.15
CA GLU A 165 -0.78 46.71 25.26
C GLU A 165 -2.19 47.16 25.66
N ASN A 166 -2.51 47.05 26.95
CA ASN A 166 -3.65 47.74 27.54
C ASN A 166 -3.13 48.93 28.33
N GLY A 167 -3.28 50.13 27.78
CA GLY A 167 -3.27 51.36 28.54
C GLY A 167 -4.70 51.83 28.78
N THR A 168 -5.02 52.20 30.03
CA THR A 168 -5.69 53.48 30.31
C THR A 168 -5.51 53.86 31.78
N VAL A 169 -5.46 55.19 31.96
CA VAL A 169 -4.93 55.99 33.06
C VAL A 169 -6.06 56.38 34.07
N PRO A 170 -5.89 57.34 35.02
CA PRO A 170 -6.05 57.16 36.47
C PRO A 170 -7.30 57.88 37.04
N LEU A 171 -7.51 57.90 38.37
CA LEU A 171 -8.18 59.02 39.05
C LEU A 171 -7.62 59.26 40.47
N TYR A 172 -7.29 60.53 40.71
CA TYR A 172 -6.81 61.28 41.89
C TYR A 172 -7.86 61.43 43.01
N PRO A 173 -7.59 62.12 44.15
CA PRO A 173 -6.32 62.65 44.68
C PRO A 173 -5.83 61.99 45.98
#